data_AF-A0A962FLT9-F1
#
_entry.id   AF-A0A962FLT9-F1
#
_cell.length_a   1.000
_cell.length_b   1.000
_cell.length_c   1.000
_cell.angle_alpha   90.00
_cell.angle_beta   90.00
_cell.angle_gamma   90.00
#
_symmetry.space_group_name_H-M   'P 1'
#
loop_
_entity.id
_entity.type
_entity.pdbx_description
1 polymer ?
#
loop_
_entity_poly.entity_id
_entity_poly.type
_entity_poly.pdbx_seq_one_letter_code
_entity_poly.pdbx_strand_id
1 'polypeptide(L)' 'MPTLFRFLFITGTLGALVVGGLYFLAVFMEPVPAEQTKPVPNVKIRRQ' A
#
# COMPACT_ATOMS: atom_id res chain seq x y z
N MET A 1 -30.03 9.58 18.89
CA MET A 1 -29.81 10.99 18.49
C MET A 1 -29.32 11.03 17.05
N PRO A 2 -29.95 11.78 16.15
CA PRO A 2 -29.59 11.80 14.72
C PRO A 2 -28.13 12.19 14.43
N THR A 3 -27.53 12.96 15.34
CA THR A 3 -26.14 13.44 15.25
C THR A 3 -25.11 12.33 15.40
N LEU A 4 -25.32 11.36 16.30
CA LEU A 4 -24.41 10.23 16.50
C LEU A 4 -24.38 9.29 15.29
N PHE A 5 -25.55 8.98 14.73
CA PHE A 5 -25.64 8.14 13.54
C PHE A 5 -24.94 8.79 12.35
N ARG A 6 -25.16 10.10 12.13
CA ARG A 6 -24.46 10.86 11.08
C ARG A 6 -22.95 10.86 11.29
N PHE A 7 -22.49 11.03 12.53
CA PHE A 7 -21.08 10.98 12.87
C PHE A 7 -20.46 9.61 12.51
N LEU A 8 -21.07 8.52 12.96
CA LEU A 8 -20.60 7.16 12.67
C LEU A 8 -20.67 6.82 11.18
N PHE A 9 -21.68 7.32 10.47
CA PHE A 9 -21.81 7.13 9.03
C PHE A 9 -20.67 7.81 8.28
N ILE A 10 -20.34 9.06 8.64
CA ILE A 10 -19.25 9.82 8.01
C ILE A 10 -17.90 9.17 8.32
N THR A 11 -17.62 8.85 9.58
CA THR A 11 -16.34 8.24 9.97
C THR A 11 -16.18 6.84 9.42
N GLY A 12 -17.26 6.05 9.39
CA GLY A 12 -17.28 4.73 8.75
C GLY A 12 -17.02 4.81 7.25
N THR A 13 -17.62 5.78 6.56
CA THR A 13 -17.40 6.00 5.12
C THR A 13 -15.95 6.40 4.84
N LEU A 14 -15.38 7.30 5.65
CA LEU A 14 -13.97 7.69 5.53
C LEU A 14 -13.03 6.50 5.77
N GLY A 15 -13.28 5.71 6.82
CA GLY A 15 -12.51 4.49 7.10
C GLY A 15 -12.59 3.49 5.95
N ALA A 16 -13.79 3.27 5.40
CA ALA A 16 -13.99 2.38 4.25
C ALA A 16 -13.25 2.86 3.01
N LEU A 17 -13.21 4.17 2.73
CA LEU A 17 -12.46 4.73 1.61
C LEU A 17 -10.95 4.54 1.78
N VAL A 18 -10.41 4.77 2.98
CA VAL A 18 -8.97 4.59 3.25
C VAL A 18 -8.59 3.12 3.11
N VAL A 19 -9.29 2.22 3.79
CA VAL A 19 -8.98 0.79 3.77
C VAL A 19 -9.22 0.20 2.37
N GLY A 20 -10.32 0.57 1.72
CA GLY A 20 -10.63 0.16 0.36
C GLY A 20 -9.59 0.65 -0.65
N GLY A 21 -9.14 1.89 -0.53
CA GLY A 21 -8.08 2.45 -1.37
C GLY A 21 -6.74 1.74 -1.19
N LEU A 22 -6.34 1.48 0.07
CA LEU A 22 -5.12 0.72 0.37
C LEU A 22 -5.21 -0.72 -0.14
N TYR A 23 -6.35 -1.39 0.05
CA TYR A 23 -6.59 -2.72 -0.49
C TYR A 23 -6.51 -2.72 -2.01
N PHE A 24 -7.12 -1.74 -2.67
CA PHE A 24 -7.09 -1.61 -4.11
C PHE A 24 -5.65 -1.44 -4.63
N LEU A 25 -4.88 -0.53 -4.03
CA LEU A 25 -3.48 -0.35 -4.36
C LEU A 25 -2.68 -1.64 -4.14
N ALA A 26 -2.85 -2.30 -3.00
CA ALA A 26 -2.09 -3.50 -2.67
C ALA A 26 -2.37 -4.68 -3.62
N VAL A 27 -3.62 -4.84 -4.06
CA VAL A 27 -4.04 -5.99 -4.86
C VAL A 27 -3.90 -5.74 -6.36
N PHE A 28 -4.24 -4.53 -6.82
CA PHE A 28 -4.29 -4.23 -8.25
C PHE A 28 -3.07 -3.45 -8.75
N MET A 29 -2.32 -2.79 -7.86
CA MET A 29 -1.05 -2.15 -8.19
C MET A 29 0.08 -3.00 -7.60
N GLU A 30 0.32 -4.14 -8.22
CA GLU A 30 1.45 -5.00 -7.88
C GLU A 30 2.75 -4.18 -8.03
N PRO A 31 3.57 -4.02 -6.97
CA PRO A 31 4.85 -3.34 -7.11
C PRO A 31 5.72 -4.21 -8.01
N VAL A 32 6.03 -3.72 -9.22
CA VAL A 32 7.01 -4.36 -10.10
C VAL A 32 8.25 -4.61 -9.24
N PRO A 33 8.67 -5.88 -9.04
CA PRO A 33 9.88 -6.17 -8.30
C PRO A 33 10.96 -5.30 -8.92
N ALA A 34 11.55 -4.40 -8.14
CA ALA A 34 12.65 -3.62 -8.63
C ALA A 34 13.79 -4.59 -8.89
N GLU A 35 13.90 -5.10 -10.12
CA GLU A 35 15.08 -5.81 -10.65
C GLU A 35 16.30 -4.87 -10.74
N GLN A 36 16.27 -3.76 -10.01
CA GLN A 36 17.43 -2.93 -9.73
C GLN A 36 18.31 -3.70 -8.75
N THR A 37 18.92 -4.78 -9.23
CA THR A 37 20.22 -5.23 -8.74
C THR A 37 21.16 -4.07 -9.04
N LYS A 38 21.15 -3.02 -8.22
CA LYS A 38 22.20 -2.01 -8.28
C LYS A 38 23.46 -2.77 -7.88
N PRO A 39 24.40 -3.02 -8.82
CA PRO A 39 25.66 -3.61 -8.42
C PRO A 39 26.26 -2.65 -7.40
N VAL A 40 26.48 -3.15 -6.18
CA VAL A 40 27.17 -2.36 -5.16
C VAL A 40 28.52 -2.02 -5.77
N PRO A 41 28.89 -0.72 -5.89
CA PRO A 41 30.18 -0.34 -6.41
C PRO A 41 31.24 -1.10 -5.61
N ASN A 42 32.15 -1.77 -6.32
CA ASN A 42 33.27 -2.54 -5.76
C ASN A 42 33.00 -3.95 -5.20
N VAL A 43 31.83 -4.57 -5.43
CA VAL A 43 31.59 -5.98 -5.07
C VAL A 43 31.84 -6.90 -6.27
N LYS A 44 32.93 -7.68 -6.23
CA LYS A 44 33.21 -8.77 -7.19
C LYS A 44 32.44 -10.02 -6.75
N ILE A 45 31.32 -10.32 -7.41
CA ILE A 45 30.58 -11.56 -7.19
C ILE A 45 31.42 -12.72 -7.76
N ARG A 46 32.10 -13.48 -6.89
CA ARG A 46 32.70 -14.77 -7.27
C ARG A 46 31.62 -15.84 -7.19
N ARG A 47 31.17 -16.34 -8.34
CA ARG A 47 30.34 -17.54 -8.44
C ARG A 47 31.28 -18.76 -8.47
N GLN A 48 31.09 -19.69 -7.53
CA GLN A 48 31.69 -21.03 -7.58
C GLN A 48 31.01 -21.86 -8.67
#